data_AF-A0A6A3ECZ3-F1
#
_entry.id   AF-A0A6A3ECZ3-F1
#
_cell.length_a   1.000
_cell.length_b   1.000
_cell.length_c   1.000
_cell.angle_alpha   90.00
_cell.angle_beta   90.00
_cell.angle_gamma   90.00
#
_symmetry.space_group_name_H-M   'P 1'
#
loop_
_entity.id
_entity.type
_entity.pdbx_description
1 polymer ?
#
loop_
_entity_poly.entity_id
_entity_poly.type
_entity_poly.pdbx_seq_one_letter_code
_entity_poly.pdbx_strand_id
1 'polypeptide(L)'
;MEVKELEEKPAAQLATDLSVPAGGIKMVAPGETQRFPAFLPMQHPYEREKFFVRECYPIYYDLIMDKLYTKDKRCVVITGAPGTGKSLFYAYFFERFRQEEERQNFTIVTAAFTSESKLTIVVAFKGKQNEPIGTSEWPLSSEFNESIWQVDGANTIRLYDGPPFVETPYPLKMVCFTSPKENWLYRFVKDTTVRTLCMPVWTPDELWRAATRLGYNSLSPPLTRAMIDDRFTNFGGVARECLELTEEVVQTRLELFEAVIKEMSPKWLR
;
A
#
# COMPACT_ATOMS: atom_id res chain seq x y z
N MET A 1 -7.09 36.59 -23.00
CA MET A 1 -7.76 35.68 -22.04
C MET A 1 -6.63 34.93 -21.35
N GLU A 2 -6.16 35.48 -20.24
CA GLU A 2 -4.99 34.99 -19.51
C GLU A 2 -5.32 33.67 -18.82
N VAL A 3 -4.51 32.65 -19.12
CA VAL A 3 -4.49 31.39 -18.40
C VAL A 3 -3.76 31.67 -17.09
N LYS A 4 -4.50 31.73 -15.98
CA LYS A 4 -3.89 31.74 -14.65
C LYS A 4 -3.34 30.35 -14.36
N GLU A 5 -2.01 30.25 -14.33
CA GLU A 5 -1.30 29.11 -13.75
C GLU A 5 -1.76 28.94 -12.30
N LEU A 6 -2.33 27.79 -12.00
CA LEU A 6 -2.53 27.32 -10.63
C LEU A 6 -1.16 26.90 -10.11
N GLU A 7 -0.55 27.74 -9.27
CA GLU A 7 0.67 27.40 -8.54
C GLU A 7 0.47 26.10 -7.76
N GLU A 8 1.13 25.02 -8.20
CA GLU A 8 1.31 23.82 -7.41
C GLU A 8 2.13 24.17 -6.17
N LYS A 9 1.50 24.07 -5.00
CA LYS A 9 2.23 24.18 -3.73
C LYS A 9 3.06 22.91 -3.51
N PRO A 10 4.35 23.03 -3.18
CA PRO A 10 5.20 21.87 -2.93
C PRO A 10 4.70 21.07 -1.72
N ALA A 11 4.75 19.73 -1.83
CA ALA A 11 4.24 18.76 -0.85
C ALA A 11 4.75 18.96 0.59
N ALA A 12 5.88 19.63 0.78
CA ALA A 12 6.45 19.95 2.09
C ALA A 12 5.57 20.88 2.95
N GLN A 13 4.68 21.69 2.35
CA GLN A 13 3.82 22.62 3.10
C GLN A 13 2.48 22.02 3.58
N LEU A 14 2.12 20.81 3.16
CA LEU A 14 0.93 20.11 3.66
C LEU A 14 1.19 19.33 4.96
N ALA A 15 2.45 19.14 5.35
CA ALA A 15 2.82 18.37 6.53
C ALA A 15 2.71 19.14 7.86
N THR A 16 2.54 20.47 7.84
CA THR A 16 2.67 21.30 9.06
C THR A 16 1.40 21.52 9.87
N ASP A 17 0.21 21.13 9.40
CA ASP A 17 -1.07 21.40 10.11
C ASP A 17 -1.79 20.16 10.69
N LEU A 18 -1.17 18.99 10.66
CA LEU A 18 -1.74 17.80 11.31
C LEU A 18 -1.26 17.70 12.76
N SER A 19 -2.00 18.33 13.68
CA SER A 19 -1.89 17.99 15.10
C SER A 19 -2.22 16.50 15.29
N VAL A 20 -1.20 15.70 15.59
CA VAL A 20 -1.37 14.28 15.95
C VAL A 20 -1.93 14.26 17.37
N PRO A 21 -3.12 13.67 17.62
CA PRO A 21 -3.64 13.51 18.97
C PRO A 21 -2.60 12.82 19.84
N ALA A 22 -2.46 13.27 21.09
CA ALA A 22 -1.61 12.64 22.07
C ALA A 22 -2.13 11.21 22.35
N GLY A 23 -1.59 10.24 21.62
CA GLY A 23 -2.00 8.84 21.62
C GLY A 23 -1.71 8.23 20.26
N GLY A 24 -0.80 7.26 20.21
CA GLY A 24 -0.46 6.56 18.96
C GLY A 24 -1.69 5.94 18.27
N ILE A 25 -1.55 5.55 17.01
CA ILE A 25 -2.64 4.95 16.24
C ILE A 25 -3.03 3.61 16.89
N LYS A 26 -4.23 3.54 17.45
CA LYS A 26 -4.77 2.32 18.05
C LYS A 26 -5.21 1.35 16.95
N MET A 27 -4.82 0.08 17.07
CA MET A 27 -5.30 -0.97 16.18
C MET A 27 -6.81 -1.17 16.35
N VAL A 28 -7.51 -1.28 15.23
CA VAL A 28 -8.96 -1.54 15.19
C VAL A 28 -9.21 -2.97 14.72
N ALA A 29 -10.40 -3.50 15.02
CA ALA A 29 -10.84 -4.78 14.51
C ALA A 29 -11.04 -4.72 12.98
N PRO A 30 -10.93 -5.87 12.28
CA PRO A 30 -11.43 -5.96 10.90
C PRO A 30 -12.87 -5.50 10.76
N GLY A 31 -13.19 -4.90 9.62
CA GLY A 31 -14.50 -4.30 9.37
C GLY A 31 -14.66 -2.87 9.89
N GLU A 32 -13.64 -2.32 10.56
CA GLU A 32 -13.60 -0.93 11.05
C GLU A 32 -12.63 -0.06 10.23
N THR A 33 -12.63 1.25 10.50
CA THR A 33 -11.69 2.19 9.89
C THR A 33 -10.52 2.52 10.81
N GLN A 34 -9.31 2.59 10.25
CA GLN A 34 -8.10 3.00 10.95
C GLN A 34 -7.55 4.30 10.38
N ARG A 35 -6.93 5.14 11.21
CA ARG A 35 -6.23 6.34 10.75
C ARG A 35 -4.99 5.95 9.94
N PHE A 36 -4.73 6.70 8.89
CA PHE A 36 -3.53 6.51 8.08
C PHE A 36 -2.30 7.08 8.80
N PRO A 37 -1.14 6.40 8.80
CA PRO A 37 0.07 6.91 9.45
C PRO A 37 0.69 8.06 8.65
N ALA A 38 0.77 9.25 9.25
CA ALA A 38 1.11 10.49 8.55
C ALA A 38 2.50 10.49 7.87
N PHE A 39 3.49 9.85 8.48
CA PHE A 39 4.88 9.84 7.99
C PHE A 39 5.21 8.63 7.11
N LEU A 40 4.24 7.77 6.83
CA LEU A 40 4.51 6.53 6.10
C LEU A 40 4.64 6.84 4.59
N PRO A 41 5.81 6.59 3.98
CA PRO A 41 6.01 6.87 2.56
C PRO A 41 5.23 5.88 1.71
N MET A 42 4.62 6.36 0.62
CA MET A 42 3.78 5.58 -0.30
C MET A 42 4.23 5.81 -1.74
N GLN A 43 4.16 4.77 -2.58
CA GLN A 43 4.40 4.87 -4.02
C GLN A 43 3.40 5.82 -4.68
N HIS A 44 2.14 5.80 -4.21
CA HIS A 44 1.11 6.74 -4.58
C HIS A 44 0.56 7.38 -3.31
N PRO A 45 0.58 8.72 -3.17
CA PRO A 45 0.06 9.41 -2.00
C PRO A 45 -1.36 8.95 -1.63
N TYR A 46 -1.62 8.82 -0.33
CA TYR A 46 -2.96 8.54 0.19
C TYR A 46 -3.50 9.78 0.86
N GLU A 47 -4.52 10.40 0.25
CA GLU A 47 -5.00 11.72 0.65
C GLU A 47 -6.10 11.68 1.73
N ARG A 48 -6.56 10.50 2.13
CA ARG A 48 -7.65 10.36 3.10
C ARG A 48 -7.10 10.12 4.50
N GLU A 49 -7.82 10.61 5.51
CA GLU A 49 -7.41 10.47 6.91
C GLU A 49 -7.48 9.01 7.42
N LYS A 50 -8.41 8.23 6.87
CA LYS A 50 -8.72 6.87 7.34
C LYS A 50 -8.80 5.89 6.17
N PHE A 51 -8.59 4.62 6.47
CA PHE A 51 -8.77 3.51 5.55
C PHE A 51 -9.55 2.37 6.23
N PHE A 52 -10.19 1.52 5.43
CA PHE A 52 -10.93 0.36 5.93
C PHE A 52 -10.01 -0.84 6.17
N VAL A 53 -10.10 -1.46 7.34
CA VAL A 53 -9.33 -2.66 7.71
C VAL A 53 -10.06 -3.90 7.23
N ARG A 54 -9.49 -4.59 6.24
CA ARG A 54 -10.06 -5.80 5.64
C ARG A 54 -9.92 -7.01 6.56
N GLU A 55 -10.85 -7.96 6.44
CA GLU A 55 -10.80 -9.27 7.12
C GLU A 55 -9.54 -10.06 6.79
N CYS A 56 -9.00 -9.89 5.58
CA CYS A 56 -7.78 -10.58 5.19
C CYS A 56 -6.51 -9.95 5.79
N TYR A 57 -6.53 -8.69 6.26
CA TYR A 57 -5.31 -8.03 6.73
C TYR A 57 -4.66 -8.74 7.92
N PRO A 58 -5.39 -9.12 8.99
CA PRO A 58 -4.78 -9.88 10.06
C PRO A 58 -4.18 -11.22 9.63
N ILE A 59 -4.86 -11.92 8.72
CA ILE A 59 -4.44 -13.23 8.21
C ILE A 59 -3.12 -13.09 7.44
N TYR A 60 -3.02 -12.10 6.56
CA TYR A 60 -1.80 -11.88 5.78
C TYR A 60 -0.65 -11.40 6.66
N TYR A 61 -0.92 -10.60 7.69
CA TYR A 61 0.07 -10.21 8.67
C TYR A 61 0.69 -11.46 9.33
N ASP A 62 -0.15 -12.34 9.88
CA ASP A 62 0.32 -13.56 10.57
C ASP A 62 1.09 -14.47 9.60
N LEU A 63 0.63 -14.60 8.36
CA LEU A 63 1.34 -15.36 7.32
C LEU A 63 2.73 -14.78 7.03
N ILE A 64 2.86 -13.45 6.90
CA ILE A 64 4.16 -12.80 6.67
C ILE A 64 5.09 -13.05 7.86
N MET A 65 4.58 -12.91 9.09
CA MET A 65 5.36 -13.12 10.30
C MET A 65 5.87 -14.56 10.41
N ASP A 66 5.02 -15.57 10.13
CA ASP A 66 5.42 -16.98 10.02
C ASP A 66 6.54 -17.18 8.97
N LYS A 67 6.41 -16.58 7.78
CA LYS A 67 7.44 -16.71 6.74
C LYS A 67 8.76 -16.09 7.16
N LEU A 68 8.73 -14.86 7.66
CA LEU A 68 9.94 -14.12 8.00
C LEU A 68 10.62 -14.69 9.24
N TYR A 69 9.89 -14.94 10.34
CA TYR A 69 10.52 -15.24 11.63
C TYR A 69 10.50 -16.71 12.03
N THR A 70 9.65 -17.54 11.42
CA THR A 70 9.56 -18.98 11.74
C THR A 70 10.11 -19.87 10.63
N LYS A 71 9.92 -19.51 9.36
CA LYS A 71 10.32 -20.30 8.18
C LYS A 71 11.54 -19.74 7.44
N ASP A 72 12.25 -18.84 8.10
CA ASP A 72 13.50 -18.19 7.67
C ASP A 72 13.48 -17.70 6.21
N LYS A 73 12.36 -17.10 5.79
CA LYS A 73 12.32 -16.34 4.55
C LYS A 73 13.00 -15.00 4.76
N ARG A 74 13.71 -14.54 3.72
CA ARG A 74 14.36 -13.23 3.68
C ARG A 74 13.39 -12.16 3.20
N CYS A 75 12.55 -12.51 2.24
CA CYS A 75 11.59 -11.59 1.65
C CYS A 75 10.21 -12.22 1.50
N VAL A 76 9.17 -11.44 1.78
CA VAL A 76 7.79 -11.75 1.41
C VAL A 76 7.27 -10.68 0.46
N VAL A 77 6.82 -11.09 -0.73
CA VAL A 77 6.20 -10.21 -1.72
C VAL A 77 4.69 -10.35 -1.61
N ILE A 78 4.00 -9.25 -1.34
CA ILE A 78 2.55 -9.15 -1.37
C ILE A 78 2.11 -8.55 -2.69
N THR A 79 1.41 -9.35 -3.49
CA THR A 79 0.90 -8.95 -4.80
C THR A 79 -0.60 -9.18 -4.95
N GLY A 80 -1.14 -8.91 -6.13
CA GLY A 80 -2.57 -8.96 -6.43
C GLY A 80 -2.98 -7.80 -7.34
N ALA A 81 -4.17 -7.86 -7.93
CA ALA A 81 -4.64 -6.87 -8.92
C ALA A 81 -4.41 -5.42 -8.43
N PRO A 82 -3.93 -4.50 -9.29
CA PRO A 82 -3.83 -3.08 -8.94
C PRO A 82 -5.15 -2.57 -8.35
N GLY A 83 -5.12 -1.80 -7.26
CA GLY A 83 -6.33 -1.21 -6.68
C GLY A 83 -7.07 -2.06 -5.64
N THR A 84 -6.56 -3.24 -5.30
CA THR A 84 -7.10 -4.13 -4.24
C THR A 84 -6.75 -3.72 -2.81
N GLY A 85 -5.94 -2.66 -2.62
CA GLY A 85 -5.59 -2.14 -1.29
C GLY A 85 -4.30 -2.71 -0.67
N LYS A 86 -3.29 -3.08 -1.48
CA LYS A 86 -1.99 -3.57 -0.99
C LYS A 86 -1.22 -2.50 -0.21
N SER A 87 -1.21 -1.26 -0.70
CA SER A 87 -0.56 -0.14 -0.02
C SER A 87 -1.29 0.25 1.28
N LEU A 88 -2.61 0.03 1.35
CA LEU A 88 -3.36 0.15 2.61
C LEU A 88 -3.04 -1.00 3.57
N PHE A 89 -2.81 -2.21 3.06
CA PHE A 89 -2.32 -3.31 3.89
C PHE A 89 -0.89 -3.04 4.41
N TYR A 90 -0.03 -2.40 3.62
CA TYR A 90 1.26 -1.92 4.08
C TYR A 90 1.15 -0.96 5.27
N ALA A 91 0.23 0.01 5.21
CA ALA A 91 -0.05 0.89 6.35
C ALA A 91 -0.58 0.13 7.59
N TYR A 92 -1.50 -0.82 7.39
CA TYR A 92 -1.97 -1.70 8.46
C TYR A 92 -0.83 -2.54 9.06
N PHE A 93 0.01 -3.13 8.22
CA PHE A 93 1.14 -3.96 8.64
C PHE A 93 2.11 -3.15 9.49
N PHE A 94 2.49 -1.96 9.00
CA PHE A 94 3.37 -1.03 9.71
C PHE A 94 2.86 -0.72 11.12
N GLU A 95 1.59 -0.33 11.24
CA GLU A 95 0.99 -0.01 12.54
C GLU A 95 0.87 -1.24 13.43
N ARG A 96 0.38 -2.37 12.89
CA ARG A 96 0.24 -3.59 13.70
C ARG A 96 1.59 -4.05 14.26
N PHE A 97 2.61 -4.09 13.40
CA PHE A 97 3.95 -4.55 13.78
C PHE A 97 4.55 -3.72 14.91
N ARG A 98 4.47 -2.39 14.80
CA ARG A 98 5.08 -1.52 15.79
C ARG A 98 4.34 -1.48 17.12
N GLN A 99 3.07 -1.89 17.16
CA GLN A 99 2.27 -1.94 18.38
C GLN A 99 2.52 -3.18 19.26
N GLU A 100 3.18 -4.21 18.73
CA GLU A 100 3.58 -5.42 19.48
C GLU A 100 4.69 -5.11 20.49
N GLU A 101 4.55 -5.57 21.75
CA GLU A 101 5.51 -5.25 22.82
C GLU A 101 6.91 -5.83 22.55
N GLU A 102 6.98 -7.02 21.97
CA GLU A 102 8.24 -7.65 21.56
C GLU A 102 8.95 -6.92 20.41
N ARG A 103 8.26 -5.99 19.73
CA ARG A 103 8.79 -5.23 18.58
C ARG A 103 9.25 -3.82 18.94
N GLN A 104 9.20 -3.41 20.21
CA GLN A 104 9.57 -2.03 20.58
C GLN A 104 11.04 -1.67 20.28
N ASN A 105 11.92 -2.67 20.26
CA ASN A 105 13.33 -2.48 19.92
C ASN A 105 13.63 -2.60 18.42
N PHE A 106 12.62 -2.83 17.58
CA PHE A 106 12.83 -2.97 16.13
C PHE A 106 13.02 -1.61 15.46
N THR A 107 13.97 -1.56 14.54
CA THR A 107 14.07 -0.49 13.54
C THR A 107 13.24 -0.89 12.33
N ILE A 108 12.27 -0.06 11.96
CA ILE A 108 11.38 -0.29 10.83
C ILE A 108 11.79 0.68 9.73
N VAL A 109 12.41 0.17 8.67
CA VAL A 109 12.83 0.98 7.52
C VAL A 109 11.79 0.86 6.44
N THR A 110 11.10 1.95 6.17
CA THR A 110 10.05 2.02 5.16
C THR A 110 10.56 2.74 3.93
N ALA A 111 10.14 2.33 2.74
CA ALA A 111 10.56 2.97 1.50
C ALA A 111 9.47 2.92 0.44
N ALA A 112 9.38 3.99 -0.36
CA ALA A 112 8.52 4.05 -1.52
C ALA A 112 9.35 4.01 -2.81
N PHE A 113 8.79 3.37 -3.84
CA PHE A 113 9.42 3.24 -5.14
C PHE A 113 8.48 3.70 -6.25
N THR A 114 9.02 4.22 -7.35
CA THR A 114 8.24 4.52 -8.55
C THR A 114 7.78 3.23 -9.25
N SER A 115 6.90 3.37 -10.25
CA SER A 115 6.42 2.25 -11.06
C SER A 115 7.57 1.55 -11.81
N GLU A 116 8.64 2.30 -12.10
CA GLU A 116 9.89 1.86 -12.74
C GLU A 116 10.90 1.32 -11.73
N SER A 117 10.50 1.11 -10.47
CA SER A 117 11.33 0.56 -9.40
C SER A 117 12.47 1.46 -8.91
N LYS A 118 12.36 2.78 -9.09
CA LYS A 118 13.33 3.76 -8.57
C LYS A 118 12.96 4.17 -7.14
N LEU A 119 13.93 4.23 -6.23
CA LEU A 119 13.71 4.70 -4.86
C LEU A 119 13.32 6.18 -4.87
N THR A 120 12.29 6.57 -4.11
CA THR A 120 11.86 7.96 -3.99
C THR A 120 12.18 8.52 -2.61
N ILE A 121 11.77 7.83 -1.55
CA ILE A 121 11.92 8.27 -0.16
C ILE A 121 12.08 7.07 0.76
N VAL A 122 12.87 7.24 1.81
CA VAL A 122 13.04 6.30 2.92
C VAL A 122 12.70 7.01 4.23
N VAL A 123 11.91 6.35 5.08
CA VAL A 123 11.59 6.82 6.42
C VAL A 123 11.83 5.69 7.40
N ALA A 124 12.57 5.96 8.47
CA ALA A 124 12.88 4.98 9.51
C ALA A 124 12.19 5.30 10.82
N PHE A 125 11.72 4.26 11.50
CA PHE A 125 10.99 4.34 12.77
C PHE A 125 11.58 3.40 13.81
N LYS A 126 11.28 3.66 15.09
CA LYS A 126 11.68 2.84 16.23
C LYS A 126 10.49 2.50 17.12
N GLY A 127 10.07 1.23 17.15
CA GLY A 127 8.94 0.78 17.97
C GLY A 127 7.69 1.67 17.83
N LYS A 128 7.03 1.98 18.95
CA LYS A 128 5.83 2.84 19.03
C LYS A 128 6.08 4.35 18.86
N GLN A 129 7.30 4.80 18.59
CA GLN A 129 7.57 6.22 18.42
C GLN A 129 6.81 6.77 17.20
N ASN A 130 6.06 7.85 17.41
CA ASN A 130 5.27 8.46 16.34
C ASN A 130 6.15 9.22 15.34
N GLU A 131 7.16 9.92 15.83
CA GLU A 131 8.11 10.63 15.00
C GLU A 131 9.11 9.65 14.37
N PRO A 132 9.45 9.84 13.08
CA PRO A 132 10.55 9.12 12.45
C PRO A 132 11.89 9.39 13.15
N ILE A 133 12.75 8.38 13.22
CA ILE A 133 14.15 8.55 13.65
C ILE A 133 15.05 9.06 12.51
N GLY A 134 14.52 9.10 11.29
CA GLY A 134 15.18 9.71 10.14
C GLY A 134 14.35 9.58 8.87
N THR A 135 14.56 10.54 7.96
CA THR A 135 13.94 10.60 6.64
C THR A 135 14.97 11.04 5.62
N SER A 136 14.97 10.44 4.43
CA SER A 136 15.78 10.90 3.30
C SER A 136 15.06 10.63 1.98
N GLU A 137 15.01 11.65 1.13
CA GLU A 137 14.62 11.50 -0.28
C GLU A 137 15.81 10.98 -1.10
N TRP A 138 15.54 10.49 -2.31
CA TRP A 138 16.57 10.05 -3.24
C TRP A 138 17.21 11.23 -3.98
N PRO A 139 18.55 11.30 -4.13
CA PRO A 139 19.55 10.36 -3.62
C PRO A 139 19.73 10.46 -2.10
N LEU A 140 19.95 9.31 -1.45
CA LEU A 140 20.12 9.25 0.00
C LEU A 140 21.36 10.04 0.43
N SER A 141 21.28 10.79 1.54
CA SER A 141 22.47 11.40 2.14
C SER A 141 23.44 10.31 2.61
N SER A 142 24.74 10.60 2.59
CA SER A 142 25.78 9.65 3.02
C SER A 142 25.53 9.19 4.46
N GLU A 143 25.20 10.13 5.35
CA GLU A 143 24.95 9.87 6.77
C GLU A 143 23.74 8.95 6.95
N PHE A 144 22.65 9.20 6.24
CA PHE A 144 21.45 8.37 6.31
C PHE A 144 21.70 6.97 5.71
N ASN A 145 22.44 6.92 4.61
CA ASN A 145 22.78 5.67 3.96
C ASN A 145 23.60 4.76 4.89
N GLU A 146 24.65 5.29 5.52
CA GLU A 146 25.54 4.55 6.40
C GLU A 146 24.87 4.14 7.73
N SER A 147 24.07 5.04 8.33
CA SER A 147 23.50 4.83 9.67
C SER A 147 22.15 4.11 9.71
N ILE A 148 21.36 4.14 8.62
CA ILE A 148 20.00 3.61 8.60
C ILE A 148 19.79 2.67 7.42
N TRP A 149 20.10 3.11 6.20
CA TRP A 149 19.74 2.33 5.01
C TRP A 149 20.56 1.06 4.85
N GLN A 150 21.85 1.05 5.20
CA GLN A 150 22.71 -0.13 5.08
C GLN A 150 22.68 -1.02 6.33
N VAL A 151 22.08 -0.55 7.44
CA VAL A 151 22.00 -1.33 8.67
C VAL A 151 21.06 -2.52 8.49
N ASP A 152 21.60 -3.73 8.68
CA ASP A 152 20.84 -4.97 8.67
C ASP A 152 21.13 -5.77 9.94
N GLY A 153 20.11 -6.44 10.46
CA GLY A 153 20.21 -7.12 11.75
C GLY A 153 18.90 -7.80 12.15
N ALA A 154 18.97 -8.64 13.18
CA ALA A 154 17.81 -9.41 13.64
C ALA A 154 16.61 -8.56 14.07
N ASN A 155 16.85 -7.32 14.51
CA ASN A 155 15.85 -6.35 14.95
C ASN A 155 15.57 -5.27 13.89
N THR A 156 15.80 -5.56 12.62
CA THR A 156 15.45 -4.67 11.50
C THR A 156 14.42 -5.35 10.60
N ILE A 157 13.38 -4.62 10.23
CA ILE A 157 12.44 -5.03 9.19
C ILE A 157 12.32 -3.93 8.14
N ARG A 158 12.19 -4.33 6.89
CA ARG A 158 12.06 -3.42 5.76
C ARG A 158 10.71 -3.56 5.07
N LEU A 159 9.99 -2.47 4.92
CA LEU A 159 8.64 -2.46 4.35
C LEU A 159 8.60 -1.54 3.14
N TYR A 160 8.44 -2.10 1.95
CA TYR A 160 8.56 -1.35 0.69
C TYR A 160 7.21 -1.28 -0.02
N ASP A 161 6.72 -0.07 -0.30
CA ASP A 161 5.58 0.16 -1.18
C ASP A 161 6.11 0.41 -2.60
N GLY A 162 5.91 -0.58 -3.47
CA GLY A 162 6.54 -0.68 -4.78
C GLY A 162 7.77 -1.60 -4.78
N PRO A 163 8.07 -2.26 -5.92
CA PRO A 163 9.18 -3.18 -6.04
C PRO A 163 10.48 -2.41 -6.27
N PRO A 164 11.56 -2.67 -5.52
CA PRO A 164 12.84 -2.00 -5.72
C PRO A 164 13.60 -2.56 -6.93
N PHE A 165 14.41 -1.71 -7.57
CA PHE A 165 15.38 -2.16 -8.57
C PHE A 165 16.68 -2.50 -7.84
N VAL A 166 16.86 -3.77 -7.46
CA VAL A 166 18.09 -4.19 -6.75
C VAL A 166 18.69 -5.41 -7.42
N GLU A 167 20.01 -5.35 -7.60
CA GLU A 167 20.88 -6.51 -7.81
C GLU A 167 21.35 -6.98 -6.42
N THR A 168 21.17 -8.27 -6.15
CA THR A 168 21.36 -8.98 -4.87
C THR A 168 22.55 -8.55 -3.99
N PRO A 169 22.49 -8.70 -2.65
CA PRO A 169 21.53 -9.49 -1.86
C PRO A 169 20.42 -8.70 -1.17
N TYR A 170 19.28 -9.36 -0.93
CA TYR A 170 18.17 -8.78 -0.18
C TYR A 170 18.50 -8.68 1.32
N PRO A 171 17.97 -7.65 2.00
CA PRO A 171 18.00 -7.55 3.46
C PRO A 171 17.40 -8.79 4.13
N LEU A 172 17.84 -9.11 5.34
CA LEU A 172 17.46 -10.33 6.06
C LEU A 172 15.95 -10.49 6.30
N LYS A 173 15.21 -9.38 6.50
CA LYS A 173 13.75 -9.38 6.71
C LYS A 173 13.10 -8.22 5.94
N MET A 174 12.47 -8.56 4.82
CA MET A 174 11.85 -7.60 3.90
C MET A 174 10.41 -8.01 3.57
N VAL A 175 9.52 -7.02 3.47
CA VAL A 175 8.18 -7.15 2.90
C VAL A 175 8.03 -6.14 1.78
N CYS A 176 7.67 -6.61 0.58
CA CYS A 176 7.45 -5.74 -0.57
C CYS A 176 5.99 -5.82 -1.02
N PHE A 177 5.31 -4.69 -1.04
CA PHE A 177 3.91 -4.55 -1.42
C PHE A 177 3.87 -3.99 -2.85
N THR A 178 3.42 -4.79 -3.81
CA THR A 178 3.52 -4.41 -5.22
C THR A 178 2.37 -4.95 -6.06
N SER A 179 1.96 -4.19 -7.07
CA SER A 179 1.15 -4.74 -8.16
C SER A 179 1.93 -5.83 -8.91
N PRO A 180 1.26 -6.71 -9.68
CA PRO A 180 1.91 -7.80 -10.39
C PRO A 180 2.81 -7.20 -11.46
N LYS A 181 4.11 -7.20 -11.21
CA LYS A 181 5.13 -6.73 -12.15
C LYS A 181 5.94 -7.94 -12.57
N GLU A 182 5.78 -8.36 -13.82
CA GLU A 182 6.35 -9.61 -14.32
C GLU A 182 7.87 -9.68 -14.10
N ASN A 183 8.59 -8.65 -14.51
CA ASN A 183 10.05 -8.56 -14.33
C ASN A 183 10.52 -8.61 -12.87
N TRP A 184 9.64 -8.28 -11.91
CA TRP A 184 9.94 -8.41 -10.49
C TRP A 184 9.63 -9.82 -9.99
N LEU A 185 8.41 -10.32 -10.27
CA LEU A 185 7.96 -11.62 -9.81
C LEU A 185 8.77 -12.78 -10.41
N TYR A 186 9.17 -12.66 -11.68
CA TYR A 186 9.96 -13.67 -12.37
C TYR A 186 11.32 -13.93 -11.69
N ARG A 187 11.89 -12.92 -11.01
CA ARG A 187 13.18 -13.04 -10.29
C ARG A 187 13.12 -14.06 -9.16
N PHE A 188 11.94 -14.30 -8.60
CA PHE A 188 11.76 -15.14 -7.41
C PHE A 188 11.24 -16.53 -7.70
N VAL A 189 10.95 -16.86 -8.97
CA VAL A 189 10.35 -18.15 -9.34
C VAL A 189 11.18 -19.33 -8.84
N LYS A 190 12.50 -19.18 -8.77
CA LYS A 190 13.45 -20.21 -8.28
C LYS A 190 14.08 -19.88 -6.94
N ASP A 191 13.78 -18.72 -6.35
CA ASP A 191 14.38 -18.28 -5.09
C ASP A 191 13.56 -18.81 -3.90
N THR A 192 14.08 -19.85 -3.25
CA THR A 192 13.42 -20.46 -2.10
C THR A 192 13.46 -19.58 -0.84
N THR A 193 14.27 -18.52 -0.81
CA THR A 193 14.36 -17.58 0.31
C THR A 193 13.29 -16.49 0.25
N VAL A 194 12.56 -16.40 -0.87
CA VAL A 194 11.48 -15.44 -1.09
C VAL A 194 10.13 -16.16 -1.15
N ARG A 195 9.08 -15.52 -0.62
CA ARG A 195 7.71 -16.03 -0.75
C ARG A 195 6.79 -14.97 -1.32
N THR A 196 6.07 -15.33 -2.39
CA THR A 196 5.00 -14.50 -2.93
C THR A 196 3.65 -14.92 -2.35
N LEU A 197 2.86 -13.95 -1.88
CA LEU A 197 1.46 -14.11 -1.47
C LEU A 197 0.58 -13.19 -2.31
N CYS A 198 -0.51 -13.70 -2.84
CA CYS A 198 -1.47 -12.92 -3.63
C CYS A 198 -2.65 -12.53 -2.75
N MET A 199 -2.90 -11.24 -2.56
CA MET A 199 -4.03 -10.70 -1.80
C MET A 199 -5.34 -10.83 -2.61
N PRO A 200 -6.45 -11.26 -1.98
CA PRO A 200 -7.71 -11.43 -2.70
C PRO A 200 -8.29 -10.09 -3.15
N VAL A 201 -9.10 -10.13 -4.20
CA VAL A 201 -10.05 -9.06 -4.55
C VAL A 201 -11.08 -8.90 -3.44
N TRP A 202 -11.85 -7.82 -3.49
CA TRP A 202 -12.89 -7.55 -2.50
C TRP A 202 -14.17 -8.29 -2.85
N THR A 203 -14.98 -8.63 -1.85
CA THR A 203 -16.35 -9.12 -2.08
C THR A 203 -17.35 -7.95 -2.13
N PRO A 204 -18.53 -8.10 -2.75
CA PRO A 204 -19.55 -7.04 -2.77
C PRO A 204 -19.93 -6.55 -1.36
N ASP A 205 -20.06 -7.48 -0.41
CA ASP A 205 -20.39 -7.13 0.97
C ASP A 205 -19.24 -6.42 1.69
N GLU A 206 -18.00 -6.81 1.42
CA GLU A 206 -16.82 -6.11 1.95
C GLU A 206 -16.74 -4.67 1.42
N LEU A 207 -16.98 -4.48 0.12
CA LEU A 207 -17.01 -3.15 -0.52
C LEU A 207 -18.09 -2.27 0.08
N TRP A 208 -19.32 -2.79 0.23
CA TRP A 208 -20.43 -2.03 0.81
C TRP A 208 -20.18 -1.65 2.27
N ARG A 209 -19.64 -2.58 3.07
CA ARG A 209 -19.24 -2.27 4.44
C ARG A 209 -18.19 -1.16 4.47
N ALA A 210 -17.18 -1.22 3.62
CA ALA A 210 -16.17 -0.17 3.54
C ALA A 210 -16.76 1.18 3.13
N ALA A 211 -17.59 1.22 2.09
CA ALA A 211 -18.27 2.45 1.68
C ALA A 211 -19.07 3.07 2.82
N THR A 212 -19.81 2.25 3.58
CA THR A 212 -20.61 2.71 4.72
C THR A 212 -19.73 3.23 5.85
N ARG A 213 -18.66 2.49 6.22
CA ARG A 213 -17.77 2.87 7.32
C ARG A 213 -16.89 4.07 7.00
N LEU A 214 -16.58 4.28 5.72
CA LEU A 214 -15.86 5.45 5.23
C LEU A 214 -16.81 6.63 4.94
N GLY A 215 -18.12 6.46 5.10
CA GLY A 215 -19.14 7.50 4.92
C GLY A 215 -19.49 7.83 3.47
N TYR A 216 -19.02 7.04 2.50
CA TYR A 216 -19.24 7.29 1.06
C TYR A 216 -20.71 7.18 0.67
N ASN A 217 -21.46 6.35 1.39
CA ASN A 217 -22.92 6.20 1.24
C ASN A 217 -23.71 7.44 1.69
N SER A 218 -23.08 8.37 2.40
CA SER A 218 -23.71 9.58 2.94
C SER A 218 -23.23 10.86 2.24
N LEU A 219 -22.40 10.73 1.20
CA LEU A 219 -21.95 11.85 0.37
C LEU A 219 -23.07 12.35 -0.55
N SER A 220 -22.81 13.46 -1.25
CA SER A 220 -23.69 14.02 -2.27
C SER A 220 -22.91 14.23 -3.57
N PRO A 221 -23.12 13.38 -4.61
CA PRO A 221 -24.03 12.22 -4.64
C PRO A 221 -23.52 11.04 -3.78
N PRO A 222 -24.42 10.19 -3.24
CA PRO A 222 -24.03 9.06 -2.41
C PRO A 222 -23.57 7.87 -3.26
N LEU A 223 -22.54 7.16 -2.79
CA LEU A 223 -22.20 5.84 -3.34
C LEU A 223 -23.20 4.80 -2.84
N THR A 224 -24.01 4.23 -3.74
CA THR A 224 -25.06 3.26 -3.38
C THR A 224 -24.60 1.82 -3.53
N ARG A 225 -25.30 0.88 -2.87
CA ARG A 225 -25.04 -0.55 -3.03
C ARG A 225 -25.21 -1.02 -4.48
N ALA A 226 -26.24 -0.53 -5.17
CA ALA A 226 -26.50 -0.87 -6.57
C ALA A 226 -25.35 -0.45 -7.48
N MET A 227 -24.79 0.74 -7.28
CA MET A 227 -23.59 1.19 -8.01
C MET A 227 -22.39 0.28 -7.74
N ILE A 228 -22.17 -0.13 -6.49
CA ILE A 228 -21.09 -1.06 -6.14
C ILE A 228 -21.29 -2.42 -6.81
N ASP A 229 -22.51 -2.97 -6.80
CA ASP A 229 -22.80 -4.28 -7.39
C ASP A 229 -22.66 -4.26 -8.93
N ASP A 230 -23.08 -3.17 -9.58
CA ASP A 230 -22.85 -2.95 -11.01
C ASP A 230 -21.35 -2.86 -11.33
N ARG A 231 -20.62 -1.99 -10.64
CA ARG A 231 -19.16 -1.84 -10.79
C ARG A 231 -18.42 -3.13 -10.45
N PHE A 232 -18.90 -3.91 -9.49
CA PHE A 232 -18.33 -5.22 -9.17
C PHE A 232 -18.43 -6.18 -10.36
N THR A 233 -19.58 -6.18 -11.04
CA THR A 233 -19.82 -6.99 -12.24
C THR A 233 -18.83 -6.62 -13.36
N ASN A 234 -18.51 -5.34 -13.49
CA ASN A 234 -17.61 -4.83 -14.52
C ASN A 234 -16.10 -4.94 -14.16
N PHE A 235 -15.72 -4.71 -12.89
CA PHE A 235 -14.32 -4.61 -12.45
C PHE A 235 -13.83 -5.76 -11.56
N GLY A 236 -14.67 -6.74 -11.22
CA GLY A 236 -14.26 -7.97 -10.52
C GLY A 236 -13.73 -7.76 -9.09
N GLY A 237 -14.28 -6.80 -8.35
CA GLY A 237 -13.91 -6.56 -6.94
C GLY A 237 -12.62 -5.77 -6.73
N VAL A 238 -12.14 -5.04 -7.73
CA VAL A 238 -11.07 -4.05 -7.56
C VAL A 238 -11.63 -2.83 -6.83
N ALA A 239 -11.26 -2.67 -5.55
CA ALA A 239 -11.83 -1.64 -4.69
C ALA A 239 -11.64 -0.21 -5.19
N ARG A 240 -10.50 0.11 -5.80
CA ARG A 240 -10.27 1.43 -6.40
C ARG A 240 -11.35 1.80 -7.43
N GLU A 241 -11.75 0.88 -8.28
CA GLU A 241 -12.76 1.13 -9.30
C GLU A 241 -14.18 1.07 -8.70
N CYS A 242 -14.44 0.09 -7.82
CA CYS A 242 -15.78 -0.09 -7.23
C CYS A 242 -16.16 1.04 -6.26
N LEU A 243 -15.19 1.62 -5.56
CA LEU A 243 -15.39 2.68 -4.56
C LEU A 243 -15.05 4.09 -5.08
N GLU A 244 -14.81 4.25 -6.38
CA GLU A 244 -14.55 5.55 -6.99
C GLU A 244 -15.76 6.47 -6.78
N LEU A 245 -15.51 7.72 -6.39
CA LEU A 245 -16.54 8.70 -6.09
C LEU A 245 -16.89 9.57 -7.30
N THR A 246 -16.00 9.63 -8.29
CA THR A 246 -16.17 10.41 -9.52
C THR A 246 -16.70 9.52 -10.64
N GLU A 247 -17.94 9.75 -11.09
CA GLU A 247 -18.58 8.91 -12.11
C GLU A 247 -17.87 8.99 -13.47
N GLU A 248 -17.33 10.16 -13.82
CA GLU A 248 -16.56 10.35 -15.06
C GLU A 248 -15.29 9.47 -15.09
N VAL A 249 -14.65 9.30 -13.94
CA VAL A 249 -13.47 8.42 -13.80
C VAL A 249 -13.87 6.96 -14.00
N VAL A 250 -15.00 6.54 -13.43
CA VAL A 250 -15.54 5.18 -13.60
C VAL A 250 -15.84 4.91 -15.07
N GLN A 251 -16.55 5.82 -15.74
CA GLN A 251 -16.91 5.66 -17.14
C GLN A 251 -15.68 5.57 -18.04
N THR A 252 -14.69 6.44 -17.83
CA THR A 252 -13.42 6.42 -18.58
C THR A 252 -12.70 5.07 -18.41
N ARG A 253 -12.74 4.49 -17.20
CA ARG A 253 -12.13 3.19 -16.91
C ARG A 253 -12.88 2.03 -17.56
N LEU A 254 -14.20 2.07 -17.59
CA LEU A 254 -15.03 1.08 -18.30
C LEU A 254 -14.70 1.08 -19.79
N GLU A 255 -14.70 2.24 -20.44
CA GLU A 255 -14.39 2.37 -21.86
C GLU A 255 -12.99 1.83 -22.20
N LEU A 256 -12.00 2.08 -21.34
CA LEU A 256 -10.66 1.53 -21.49
C LEU A 256 -10.67 -0.01 -21.41
N PHE A 257 -11.37 -0.59 -20.43
CA PHE A 257 -11.46 -2.05 -20.31
C PHE A 257 -12.17 -2.68 -21.50
N GLU A 258 -13.27 -2.10 -21.96
CA GLU A 258 -14.00 -2.58 -23.14
C GLU A 258 -13.12 -2.53 -24.40
N ALA A 259 -12.35 -1.46 -24.57
CA ALA A 259 -11.40 -1.34 -25.68
C ALA A 259 -10.33 -2.43 -25.63
N VAL A 260 -9.75 -2.69 -24.45
CA VAL A 260 -8.74 -3.75 -24.27
C VAL A 260 -9.33 -5.14 -24.50
N ILE A 261 -10.53 -5.44 -23.98
CA ILE A 261 -11.22 -6.72 -24.22
C ILE A 261 -11.48 -6.92 -25.72
N LYS A 262 -11.92 -5.87 -26.42
CA LYS A 262 -12.16 -5.90 -27.86
C LYS A 262 -10.88 -6.13 -28.67
N GLU A 263 -9.75 -5.59 -28.21
CA GLU A 263 -8.43 -5.83 -28.81
C GLU A 263 -7.94 -7.26 -28.56
N MET A 264 -8.15 -7.78 -27.34
CA MET A 264 -7.77 -9.15 -26.96
C MET A 264 -8.70 -10.24 -27.52
N SER A 265 -9.90 -9.88 -27.97
CA SER A 265 -10.85 -10.82 -28.57
C SER A 265 -10.29 -11.39 -29.88
N PRO A 266 -10.19 -12.73 -30.04
CA PRO A 266 -9.61 -13.34 -31.24
C PRO A 266 -10.33 -12.89 -32.52
N LYS A 267 -9.55 -12.48 -33.53
CA LYS A 267 -10.08 -12.02 -34.83
C LYS A 267 -10.88 -13.08 -35.61
N TRP A 268 -10.85 -14.34 -35.20
CA TRP A 268 -11.55 -15.47 -35.84
C TRP A 268 -12.97 -15.73 -35.29
N LEU A 269 -13.45 -14.88 -34.37
CA LEU A 269 -14.83 -14.90 -33.85
C LEU A 269 -15.74 -13.85 -34.53
N ARG A 270 -15.29 -13.25 -35.64
CA ARG A 270 -16.07 -12.28 -36.45
C ARG A 270 -16.35 -12.83 -37.83
#